data_AF-V2ZHS3-F1
#
_entry.id   AF-V2ZHS3-F1
#
_cell.length_a   1.000
_cell.length_b   1.000
_cell.length_c   1.000
_cell.angle_alpha   90.00
_cell.angle_beta   90.00
_cell.angle_gamma   90.00
#
_symmetry.space_group_name_H-M   'P 1'
#
loop_
_entity.id
_entity.type
_entity.pdbx_description
1 polymer ?
#
loop_
_entity_poly.entity_id
_entity_poly.type
_entity_poly.pdbx_seq_one_letter_code
_entity_poly.pdbx_strand_id
1 'polypeptide(L)'
;MPLGRCVTQSELRRLSIEEEIRQLENKKKRLIQEQKEQERKDRTNRLCKRMGLFEKLLPDTIPLTEEQFKTFLEQTVLTEHSRRILDGLTAQNAATAPAQGAGTAGRDNTQPAAKTAHPAQEGGADGSAVQG
;
A
#
# COMPACT_ATOMS: atom_id res chain seq x y z
N MET A 1 -54.87 -10.59 -31.65
CA MET A 1 -54.24 -10.96 -30.36
C MET A 1 -52.73 -10.80 -30.52
N PRO A 2 -52.04 -9.92 -29.77
CA PRO A 2 -50.59 -9.80 -29.89
C PRO A 2 -49.93 -10.91 -29.07
N LEU A 3 -49.04 -11.70 -29.69
CA LEU A 3 -48.24 -12.69 -28.98
C LEU A 3 -47.29 -11.95 -28.03
N GLY A 4 -47.53 -12.11 -26.72
CA GLY A 4 -46.61 -11.70 -25.67
C GLY A 4 -45.28 -12.44 -25.86
N ARG A 5 -44.21 -11.68 -26.05
CA ARG A 5 -42.86 -12.20 -26.27
C ARG A 5 -42.40 -12.89 -24.99
N CYS A 6 -42.39 -14.22 -24.95
CA CYS A 6 -41.76 -14.98 -23.86
C CYS A 6 -40.25 -14.74 -23.95
N VAL A 7 -39.71 -13.98 -23.00
CA VAL A 7 -38.26 -13.86 -22.83
C VAL A 7 -37.75 -15.22 -22.39
N THR A 8 -36.81 -15.78 -23.14
CA THR A 8 -36.21 -17.08 -22.84
C THR A 8 -35.36 -16.97 -21.58
N GLN A 9 -35.22 -18.06 -20.81
CA GLN A 9 -34.35 -18.06 -19.61
C GLN A 9 -32.90 -17.67 -19.95
N SER A 10 -32.45 -17.95 -21.18
CA SER A 10 -31.16 -17.51 -21.72
C SER A 10 -31.04 -15.99 -21.87
N GLU A 11 -32.09 -15.29 -22.28
CA GLU A 11 -32.07 -13.82 -22.43
C GLU A 11 -32.02 -13.12 -21.07
N LEU A 12 -32.76 -13.63 -20.07
CA LEU A 12 -32.68 -13.15 -18.68
C LEU A 12 -31.27 -13.33 -18.10
N ARG A 13 -30.64 -14.49 -18.31
CA ARG A 13 -29.25 -14.71 -17.88
C ARG A 13 -28.28 -13.75 -18.59
N ARG A 14 -28.45 -13.53 -19.90
CA ARG A 14 -27.61 -12.59 -20.65
C ARG A 14 -27.70 -11.17 -20.10
N LEU A 15 -28.92 -10.66 -19.86
CA LEU A 15 -29.14 -9.34 -19.29
C LEU A 15 -28.55 -9.21 -17.88
N SER A 16 -28.66 -10.26 -17.06
CA SER A 16 -28.05 -10.30 -15.72
C SER A 16 -26.51 -10.21 -15.79
N ILE A 17 -25.90 -10.96 -16.71
CA ILE A 17 -24.44 -10.96 -16.90
C ILE A 17 -23.97 -9.60 -17.45
N GLU A 18 -24.69 -9.00 -18.40
CA GLU A 18 -24.37 -7.67 -18.93
C GLU A 18 -24.40 -6.59 -17.84
N GLU A 19 -25.40 -6.65 -16.95
CA GLU A 19 -25.48 -5.74 -15.80
C GLU A 19 -24.32 -5.96 -14.82
N GLU A 20 -23.95 -7.21 -14.54
CA GLU A 20 -22.82 -7.54 -13.67
C GLU A 20 -21.48 -7.06 -14.27
N ILE A 21 -21.26 -7.24 -15.57
CA ILE A 21 -20.09 -6.69 -16.27
C ILE A 21 -20.04 -5.18 -16.11
N ARG A 22 -21.15 -4.48 -16.33
CA ARG A 22 -21.24 -3.02 -16.16
C ARG A 22 -20.89 -2.59 -14.73
N GLN A 23 -21.38 -3.32 -13.72
CA GLN A 23 -21.08 -3.05 -12.32
C GLN A 23 -19.60 -3.26 -12.01
N LEU A 24 -19.01 -4.35 -12.50
CA LEU A 24 -17.59 -4.65 -12.32
C LEU A 24 -16.69 -3.61 -13.02
N GLU A 25 -17.04 -3.16 -14.22
CA GLU A 25 -16.32 -2.11 -14.92
C GLU A 25 -16.34 -0.78 -14.16
N ASN A 26 -17.51 -0.39 -13.61
CA ASN A 26 -17.64 0.80 -12.79
C ASN A 26 -16.84 0.68 -11.49
N LYS A 27 -16.87 -0.49 -10.85
CA LYS A 27 -16.05 -0.77 -9.66
C LYS A 27 -14.55 -0.67 -9.96
N LYS A 28 -14.10 -1.23 -11.09
CA LYS A 28 -12.70 -1.13 -11.54
C LYS A 28 -12.27 0.32 -11.75
N LYS A 29 -13.09 1.12 -12.43
CA LYS A 29 -12.81 2.57 -12.64
C LYS A 29 -12.67 3.30 -11.31
N ARG A 30 -13.56 3.02 -10.35
CA ARG A 30 -13.53 3.63 -9.02
C ARG A 30 -12.25 3.25 -8.26
N LEU A 31 -11.89 1.98 -8.25
CA LEU A 31 -10.66 1.50 -7.59
C LEU A 31 -9.39 2.12 -8.19
N ILE A 32 -9.31 2.25 -9.52
CA ILE A 32 -8.17 2.91 -10.17
C ILE A 32 -8.06 4.37 -9.75
N GLN A 33 -9.20 5.07 -9.64
CA GLN A 33 -9.21 6.47 -9.23
C GLN A 33 -8.79 6.63 -7.76
N GLU A 34 -9.34 5.79 -6.87
CA GLU A 34 -8.97 5.72 -5.46
C GLU A 34 -7.46 5.45 -5.30
N GLN A 35 -6.90 4.50 -6.06
CA GLN A 35 -5.48 4.21 -6.05
C GLN A 35 -4.63 5.42 -6.49
N LYS A 36 -5.00 6.08 -7.59
CA LYS A 36 -4.28 7.28 -8.08
C LYS A 36 -4.34 8.42 -7.06
N GLU A 37 -5.45 8.57 -6.37
CA GLU A 37 -5.59 9.57 -5.33
C GLU A 37 -4.73 9.22 -4.11
N GLN A 38 -4.71 7.95 -3.71
CA GLN A 38 -3.86 7.48 -2.64
C GLN A 38 -2.37 7.66 -2.96
N GLU A 39 -1.93 7.31 -4.17
CA GLU A 39 -0.56 7.54 -4.63
C GLU A 39 -0.18 9.03 -4.60
N ARG A 40 -1.12 9.93 -4.93
CA ARG A 40 -0.92 11.38 -4.80
C ARG A 40 -0.76 11.80 -3.34
N LYS A 41 -1.63 11.31 -2.44
CA LYS A 41 -1.54 11.59 -1.00
C LYS A 41 -0.23 11.08 -0.41
N ASP A 42 0.16 9.85 -0.76
CA ASP A 42 1.39 9.23 -0.30
C ASP A 42 2.63 9.96 -0.84
N ARG A 43 2.60 10.39 -2.10
CA ARG A 43 3.64 11.24 -2.67
C ARG A 43 3.79 12.54 -1.89
N THR A 44 2.70 13.27 -1.67
CA THR A 44 2.73 14.54 -0.93
C THR A 44 3.20 14.33 0.51
N ASN A 45 2.68 13.31 1.19
CA ASN A 45 3.08 12.96 2.55
C ASN A 45 4.58 12.66 2.65
N ARG A 46 5.12 11.88 1.71
CA ARG A 46 6.55 11.58 1.63
C ARG A 46 7.38 12.85 1.39
N LEU A 47 6.93 13.74 0.51
CA LEU A 47 7.64 15.00 0.22
C LEU A 47 7.70 15.90 1.46
N CYS A 48 6.57 16.12 2.13
CA CYS A 48 6.51 16.92 3.36
C CYS A 48 7.37 16.32 4.48
N LYS A 49 7.32 15.00 4.68
CA LYS A 49 8.17 14.32 5.67
C LYS A 49 9.65 14.51 5.38
N ARG A 50 10.07 14.34 4.12
CA ARG A 50 11.48 14.53 3.73
C ARG A 50 11.93 15.98 3.91
N MET A 51 11.10 16.95 3.54
CA MET A 51 11.43 18.37 3.73
C MET A 51 11.50 18.75 5.21
N GLY A 52 10.55 18.28 6.02
CA GLY A 52 10.56 18.53 7.47
C GLY A 52 11.75 17.87 8.19
N LEU A 53 12.28 16.75 7.69
CA LEU A 53 13.54 16.20 8.19
C LEU A 53 14.73 17.09 7.81
N PHE A 54 14.72 17.63 6.60
CA PHE A 54 15.77 18.51 6.11
C PHE A 54 15.85 19.79 6.95
N GLU A 55 14.73 20.48 7.18
CA GLU A 55 14.69 21.70 8.02
C GLU A 55 15.13 21.46 9.47
N LYS A 56 14.87 20.26 10.02
CA LYS A 56 15.37 19.88 11.36
C LYS A 56 16.88 19.72 11.41
N LEU A 57 17.49 19.23 10.34
CA LEU A 57 18.94 19.03 10.25
C LEU A 57 19.67 20.33 9.91
N LEU A 58 19.05 21.20 9.12
CA LEU A 58 19.63 22.45 8.62
C LEU A 58 18.62 23.60 8.80
N PRO A 59 18.45 24.12 10.03
CA PRO A 59 17.49 25.19 10.30
C PRO A 59 17.81 26.50 9.54
N ASP A 60 19.08 26.71 9.18
CA ASP A 60 19.54 27.87 8.42
C ASP A 60 18.99 27.92 6.99
N THR A 61 18.34 26.84 6.49
CA THR A 61 17.69 26.85 5.18
C THR A 61 16.25 27.35 5.21
N ILE A 62 15.62 27.47 6.38
CA ILE A 62 14.26 28.01 6.54
C ILE A 62 14.10 29.42 5.97
N PRO A 63 15.03 30.38 6.21
CA PRO A 63 14.91 31.74 5.66
C PRO A 63 15.32 31.87 4.18
N LEU A 64 15.79 30.80 3.52
CA LEU A 64 16.22 30.88 2.12
C LEU A 64 15.03 31.03 1.17
N THR A 65 15.22 31.76 0.07
CA THR A 65 14.24 31.76 -1.04
C THR A 65 14.24 30.42 -1.77
N GLU A 66 13.18 30.13 -2.53
CA GLU A 66 13.10 28.89 -3.31
C GLU A 66 14.28 28.70 -4.26
N GLU A 67 14.77 29.78 -4.86
CA GLU A 67 15.92 29.77 -5.78
C GLU A 67 17.24 29.51 -5.06
N GLN A 68 17.44 30.14 -3.90
CA GLN A 68 18.63 29.93 -3.07
C GLN A 68 18.67 28.49 -2.55
N PHE A 69 17.53 28.00 -2.06
CA PHE A 69 17.38 26.64 -1.58
C PHE A 69 17.62 25.61 -2.70
N LYS A 70 17.07 25.86 -3.90
CA LYS A 70 17.34 25.03 -5.09
C LYS A 70 18.82 25.00 -5.43
N THR A 71 19.47 26.16 -5.47
CA THR A 71 20.91 26.26 -5.76
C THR A 71 21.73 25.48 -4.74
N PHE A 72 21.40 25.61 -3.45
CA PHE A 72 22.04 24.85 -2.38
C PHE A 72 21.90 23.34 -2.61
N LEU A 73 20.69 22.85 -2.91
CA LEU A 73 20.46 21.42 -3.16
C LEU A 73 21.25 20.93 -4.37
N GLU A 74 21.22 21.66 -5.49
CA GLU A 74 21.96 21.31 -6.71
C GLU A 74 23.46 21.20 -6.44
N GLN A 75 24.06 22.21 -5.78
CA GLN A 75 25.48 22.17 -5.44
C GLN A 75 25.81 21.00 -4.50
N THR A 76 24.94 20.72 -3.53
CA THR A 76 25.14 19.64 -2.55
C THR A 76 25.12 18.26 -3.22
N VAL A 77 24.13 17.98 -4.08
CA VAL A 77 24.01 16.68 -4.79
C VAL A 77 25.04 16.53 -5.90
N LEU A 78 25.61 17.62 -6.41
CA LEU A 78 26.70 17.60 -7.38
C LEU A 78 28.08 17.38 -6.74
N THR A 79 28.20 17.42 -5.41
CA THR A 79 29.46 17.04 -4.76
C THR A 79 29.77 15.57 -4.94
N GLU A 80 31.05 15.24 -5.02
CA GLU A 80 31.50 13.85 -5.14
C GLU A 80 31.17 13.04 -3.87
N HIS A 81 31.24 13.68 -2.71
CA HIS A 81 30.95 13.02 -1.44
C HIS A 81 29.50 12.57 -1.33
N SER A 82 28.53 13.40 -1.74
CA SER A 82 27.11 13.06 -1.68
C SER A 82 26.77 11.90 -2.63
N ARG A 83 27.35 11.88 -3.84
CA ARG A 83 27.19 10.75 -4.78
C ARG A 83 27.71 9.44 -4.20
N ARG A 84 28.93 9.43 -3.63
CA ARG A 84 29.49 8.22 -3.02
C ARG A 84 28.64 7.67 -1.88
N ILE A 85 28.08 8.54 -1.04
CA ILE A 85 27.16 8.12 0.02
C ILE A 85 25.91 7.49 -0.58
N LEU A 86 25.31 8.13 -1.60
CA LEU A 86 24.11 7.62 -2.25
C LEU A 86 24.34 6.27 -2.93
N ASP A 87 25.47 6.12 -3.62
CA ASP A 87 25.86 4.86 -4.26
C ASP A 87 26.05 3.75 -3.22
N GLY A 88 26.73 4.06 -2.11
CA GLY A 88 26.92 3.13 -1.00
C GLY A 88 25.61 2.66 -0.38
N LEU A 89 24.64 3.56 -0.18
CA LEU A 89 23.31 3.22 0.34
C LEU A 89 22.50 2.40 -0.68
N THR A 90 22.58 2.76 -1.97
CA THR A 90 21.86 2.06 -3.05
C THR A 90 22.39 0.64 -3.23
N ALA A 91 23.71 0.45 -3.17
CA ALA A 91 24.34 -0.87 -3.24
C ALA A 91 23.93 -1.77 -2.07
N GLN A 92 23.88 -1.24 -0.84
CA GLN A 92 23.41 -1.98 0.34
C GLN A 92 21.93 -2.40 0.21
N ASN A 93 21.09 -1.50 -0.29
CA ASN A 93 19.67 -1.80 -0.52
C ASN A 93 19.48 -2.88 -1.59
N ALA A 94 20.28 -2.85 -2.67
CA ALA A 94 20.24 -3.88 -3.71
C ALA A 94 20.72 -5.24 -3.19
N ALA A 95 21.77 -5.27 -2.36
CA ALA A 95 22.30 -6.51 -1.77
C ALA A 95 21.34 -7.15 -0.75
N THR A 96 20.46 -6.37 -0.12
CA THR A 96 19.51 -6.84 0.89
C THR A 96 18.14 -7.18 0.30
N ALA A 97 17.90 -6.91 -0.99
CA ALA A 97 16.65 -7.25 -1.65
C ALA A 97 16.51 -8.78 -1.77
N PRO A 98 15.45 -9.41 -1.23
CA PRO A 98 15.24 -10.83 -1.43
C PRO A 98 15.04 -11.10 -2.93
N ALA A 99 15.71 -12.13 -3.46
CA ALA A 99 15.54 -12.62 -4.81
C ALA A 99 14.14 -13.24 -4.99
N GLN A 100 13.10 -12.41 -5.01
CA GLN A 100 11.75 -12.83 -5.36
C GLN A 100 11.62 -12.80 -6.88
N GLY A 101 11.96 -13.92 -7.51
CA GLY A 101 11.82 -14.06 -8.95
C GLY A 101 12.49 -15.28 -9.57
N ALA A 102 12.59 -16.41 -8.87
CA ALA A 102 12.90 -17.69 -9.49
C ALA A 102 12.04 -18.77 -8.83
N GLY A 103 11.14 -19.37 -9.62
CA GLY A 103 10.09 -20.25 -9.14
C GLY A 103 10.60 -21.50 -8.43
N THR A 104 9.85 -21.91 -7.42
CA THR A 104 9.72 -23.33 -7.05
C THR A 104 8.24 -23.65 -7.07
N ALA A 105 7.80 -24.16 -8.23
CA ALA A 105 6.68 -25.07 -8.26
C ALA A 105 7.00 -26.29 -7.38
N GLY A 106 6.02 -26.73 -6.61
CA GLY A 106 6.03 -28.03 -5.94
C GLY A 106 6.50 -28.02 -4.50
N ARG A 107 5.56 -27.94 -3.55
CA ARG A 107 5.49 -28.95 -2.49
C ARG A 107 4.14 -28.93 -1.76
N ASP A 108 3.33 -29.90 -2.16
CA ASP A 108 2.52 -30.80 -1.35
C ASP A 108 1.91 -30.29 -0.03
N ASN A 109 0.60 -30.14 -0.11
CA ASN A 109 -0.40 -30.67 0.80
C ASN A 109 0.14 -31.65 1.87
N THR A 110 0.16 -31.22 3.14
CA THR A 110 -0.04 -32.11 4.31
C THR A 110 -0.49 -31.26 5.50
N GLN A 111 -1.80 -31.25 5.76
CA GLN A 111 -2.30 -31.12 7.13
C GLN A 111 -1.87 -32.36 7.93
N PRO A 112 -1.58 -32.20 9.23
CA PRO A 112 -2.40 -32.96 10.16
C PRO A 112 -2.85 -32.10 11.35
N ALA A 113 -4.17 -32.04 11.51
CA ALA A 113 -4.79 -31.74 12.78
C ALA A 113 -4.56 -32.91 13.74
N ALA A 114 -3.92 -32.65 14.88
CA ALA A 114 -3.90 -33.56 16.02
C ALA A 114 -4.22 -32.78 17.31
N LYS A 115 -5.50 -32.91 17.66
CA LYS A 115 -6.17 -32.64 18.93
C LYS A 115 -5.38 -33.19 20.13
N THR A 116 -5.23 -32.43 21.23
CA THR A 116 -5.28 -32.95 22.62
C THR A 116 -5.46 -31.79 23.65
N ALA A 117 -6.61 -31.85 24.34
CA ALA A 117 -6.93 -31.53 25.74
C ALA A 117 -6.37 -30.28 26.47
N HIS A 118 -7.29 -29.38 26.85
CA HIS A 118 -7.34 -28.68 28.15
C HIS A 118 -7.80 -29.67 29.25
N PRO A 119 -7.51 -29.51 30.58
CA PRO A 119 -7.87 -28.30 31.36
C PRO A 119 -7.00 -27.92 32.59
N ALA A 120 -7.15 -26.67 33.04
CA ALA A 120 -7.04 -26.16 34.43
C ALA A 120 -7.26 -24.65 34.36
N GLN A 121 -8.43 -24.08 34.64
CA GLN A 121 -9.03 -23.78 35.95
C GLN A 121 -8.13 -22.97 36.88
N GLU A 122 -8.38 -21.66 36.95
CA GLU A 122 -8.33 -20.76 38.12
C GLU A 122 -9.02 -19.45 37.67
N GLY A 123 -10.21 -19.10 38.17
CA GLY A 123 -10.41 -18.17 39.29
C GLY A 123 -10.00 -16.74 38.87
N GLY A 124 -10.88 -15.81 38.46
CA GLY A 124 -12.07 -15.32 39.15
C GLY A 124 -11.75 -13.96 39.78
N ALA A 125 -12.25 -12.86 39.22
CA ALA A 125 -12.61 -11.61 39.92
C ALA A 125 -13.12 -10.54 38.94
N ASP A 126 -14.42 -10.28 39.01
CA ASP A 126 -15.11 -9.06 38.58
C ASP A 126 -14.59 -7.83 39.34
N GLY A 127 -14.57 -6.66 38.68
CA GLY A 127 -14.24 -5.40 39.34
C GLY A 127 -14.32 -4.19 38.41
N SER A 128 -15.53 -3.68 38.24
CA SER A 128 -15.91 -2.47 37.51
C SER A 128 -15.24 -1.17 37.99
N ALA A 129 -15.03 -0.26 37.03
CA ALA A 129 -15.11 1.21 37.06
C ALA A 129 -14.82 2.01 38.36
N VAL A 130 -14.03 3.09 38.22
CA VAL A 130 -14.47 4.51 38.39
C VAL A 130 -13.28 5.46 38.23
N GLN A 131 -13.56 6.60 37.59
CA GLN A 131 -12.71 7.76 37.34
C GLN A 131 -12.14 8.40 38.61
N GLY A 132 -10.94 8.96 38.48
CA GLY A 132 -10.42 10.06 39.29
C GLY A 132 -9.99 11.19 38.38
#